data_AF-A0A401UG86-F1
#
_entry.id   AF-A0A401UG86-F1
#
_cell.length_a   1.000
_cell.length_b   1.000
_cell.length_c   1.000
_cell.angle_alpha   90.00
_cell.angle_beta   90.00
_cell.angle_gamma   90.00
#
_symmetry.space_group_name_H-M   'P 1'
#
loop_
_entity.id
_entity.type
_entity.pdbx_description
1 polymer ?
#
loop_
_entity_poly.entity_id
_entity_poly.type
_entity_poly.pdbx_seq_one_letter_code
_entity_poly.pdbx_strand_id
1 'polypeptide(L)'
;MNSDFKNMFKKILMYDFFISLIFTAVIYFTAKPYVLFFLLGLLVAVINFYVNGITVEYSLDSKNVKNTGIIVIGSFIRVLLVSVIGFAIGRHNMFNIIAYIFGYSSQFISLVCYGLNNKNSGGK
;
A
#
# COMPACT_ATOMS: atom_id res chain seq x y z
N MET A 1 -2.38 -17.04 5.77
CA MET A 1 -1.67 -15.94 6.43
C MET A 1 -1.13 -16.43 7.76
N ASN A 2 0.15 -16.77 7.76
CA ASN A 2 0.91 -17.22 8.92
C ASN A 2 0.83 -16.16 10.04
N SER A 3 0.93 -16.58 11.30
CA SER A 3 0.81 -15.70 12.47
C SER A 3 1.83 -14.55 12.43
N ASP A 4 3.04 -14.81 11.95
CA ASP A 4 4.10 -13.80 11.84
C ASP A 4 3.78 -12.75 10.78
N PHE A 5 3.30 -13.21 9.61
CA PHE A 5 2.89 -12.33 8.53
C PHE A 5 1.67 -11.48 8.92
N LYS A 6 0.74 -12.08 9.68
CA LYS A 6 -0.42 -11.38 10.25
C LYS A 6 -0.02 -10.30 11.26
N ASN A 7 0.96 -10.58 12.12
CA ASN A 7 1.47 -9.60 13.07
C ASN A 7 2.22 -8.46 12.38
N MET A 8 3.02 -8.77 11.36
CA MET A 8 3.69 -7.74 10.54
C MET A 8 2.67 -6.85 9.82
N PHE A 9 1.70 -7.45 9.15
CA PHE A 9 0.65 -6.71 8.42
C PHE A 9 -0.16 -5.80 9.36
N LYS A 10 -0.53 -6.30 10.55
CA LYS A 10 -1.25 -5.50 11.56
C LYS A 10 -0.44 -4.29 12.03
N LYS A 11 0.86 -4.45 12.26
CA LYS A 11 1.74 -3.33 12.66
C LYS A 11 1.85 -2.29 11.55
N ILE A 12 2.06 -2.72 10.30
CA ILE A 12 2.17 -1.82 9.15
C ILE A 12 0.85 -1.06 8.93
N LEU A 13 -0.30 -1.73 9.03
CA LEU A 13 -1.60 -1.07 8.98
C LEU A 13 -1.77 -0.01 10.08
N MET A 14 -1.20 -0.25 11.26
CA MET A 14 -1.25 0.71 12.36
C MET A 14 -0.42 1.96 12.02
N TYR A 15 0.77 1.79 11.43
CA TYR A 15 1.57 2.90 10.90
C TYR A 15 0.86 3.64 9.76
N ASP A 16 0.29 2.90 8.80
CA ASP A 16 -0.52 3.45 7.70
C ASP A 16 -1.67 4.29 8.24
N PHE A 17 -2.36 3.83 9.29
CA PHE A 17 -3.45 4.59 9.91
C PHE A 17 -2.96 5.93 10.49
N PHE A 18 -1.90 5.94 11.29
CA PHE A 18 -1.36 7.18 11.87
C PHE A 18 -0.84 8.14 10.80
N ILE A 19 -0.11 7.63 9.81
CA ILE A 19 0.42 8.43 8.71
C ILE A 19 -0.74 8.99 7.86
N SER A 20 -1.73 8.17 7.55
CA SER A 20 -2.93 8.59 6.81
C SER A 20 -3.68 9.70 7.52
N LEU A 21 -3.80 9.63 8.86
CA LEU A 21 -4.50 10.63 9.66
C LEU A 21 -3.81 11.99 9.55
N ILE A 22 -2.48 12.01 9.67
CA ILE A 22 -1.67 13.23 9.57
C ILE A 22 -1.79 13.84 8.18
N PHE A 23 -1.55 13.04 7.12
CA PHE A 23 -1.63 13.54 5.75
C PHE A 23 -3.05 13.98 5.35
N THR A 24 -4.07 13.23 5.78
CA THR A 24 -5.47 13.61 5.54
C THR A 24 -5.81 14.93 6.20
N ALA A 25 -5.36 15.17 7.44
CA ALA A 25 -5.55 16.45 8.12
C ALA A 25 -4.88 17.60 7.34
N VAL A 26 -3.62 17.43 6.93
CA VAL A 26 -2.88 18.44 6.16
C VAL A 26 -3.57 18.77 4.83
N ILE A 27 -3.99 17.75 4.08
CA ILE A 27 -4.67 17.91 2.78
C ILE A 27 -6.07 18.51 2.98
N TYR A 28 -6.77 18.19 4.08
CA TYR A 28 -8.09 18.75 4.36
C TYR A 28 -8.04 20.27 4.56
N PHE A 29 -7.02 20.79 5.23
CA PHE A 29 -6.85 22.23 5.45
C PHE A 29 -6.28 22.98 4.25
N THR A 30 -5.48 22.33 3.40
CA THR A 30 -4.82 23.00 2.25
C THR A 30 -5.54 22.80 0.92
N ALA A 31 -6.14 21.63 0.71
CA ALA A 31 -6.55 21.13 -0.59
C ALA A 31 -7.78 20.18 -0.47
N LYS A 32 -8.81 20.64 0.27
CA LYS A 32 -10.06 19.90 0.57
C LYS A 32 -10.66 19.05 -0.57
N PRO A 33 -10.80 19.54 -1.83
CA PRO A 33 -11.40 18.73 -2.89
C PRO A 33 -10.58 17.48 -3.26
N TYR A 34 -9.29 17.45 -2.90
CA TYR A 34 -8.38 16.37 -3.24
C TYR A 34 -8.26 15.28 -2.18
N VAL A 35 -8.83 15.50 -0.98
CA VAL A 35 -8.79 14.54 0.15
C VAL A 35 -9.36 13.17 -0.24
N LEU A 36 -10.47 13.16 -0.99
CA LEU A 36 -11.11 11.91 -1.40
C LEU A 36 -10.20 11.10 -2.35
N PHE A 37 -9.49 11.77 -3.27
CA PHE A 37 -8.56 11.10 -4.18
C PHE A 37 -7.32 10.58 -3.46
N PHE A 38 -6.82 11.33 -2.47
CA PHE A 38 -5.77 10.86 -1.57
C PHE A 38 -6.17 9.60 -0.81
N LEU A 39 -7.35 9.60 -0.17
CA LEU A 39 -7.88 8.43 0.54
C LEU A 39 -8.09 7.22 -0.38
N LEU A 40 -8.51 7.45 -1.63
CA LEU A 40 -8.60 6.43 -2.66
C LEU A 40 -7.24 5.81 -2.98
N GLY A 41 -6.20 6.64 -3.15
CA GLY A 41 -4.82 6.19 -3.34
C GLY A 41 -4.32 5.34 -2.19
N LEU A 42 -4.60 5.77 -0.96
CA LEU A 42 -4.25 5.05 0.26
C LEU A 42 -4.96 3.70 0.34
N LEU A 43 -6.26 3.66 0.03
CA LEU A 43 -7.05 2.43 0.04
C LEU A 43 -6.52 1.42 -0.99
N VAL A 44 -6.19 1.88 -2.20
CA VAL A 44 -5.56 1.04 -3.24
C VAL A 44 -4.20 0.51 -2.77
N ALA A 45 -3.40 1.34 -2.10
CA ALA A 45 -2.12 0.92 -1.53
C ALA A 45 -2.30 -0.19 -0.49
N VAL A 46 -3.22 -0.03 0.46
CA VAL A 46 -3.52 -1.06 1.48
C VAL A 46 -3.94 -2.38 0.84
N ILE A 47 -4.83 -2.35 -0.15
CA ILE A 47 -5.25 -3.56 -0.88
C ILE A 47 -4.06 -4.18 -1.60
N ASN A 48 -3.23 -3.39 -2.29
CA ASN A 48 -2.06 -3.90 -2.99
C ASN A 48 -1.04 -4.53 -2.06
N PHE A 49 -0.81 -3.93 -0.90
CA PHE A 49 0.09 -4.47 0.11
C PHE A 49 -0.44 -5.77 0.71
N TYR A 50 -1.75 -5.86 0.95
CA TYR A 50 -2.39 -7.09 1.42
C TYR A 50 -2.27 -8.23 0.42
N VAL A 51 -2.64 -7.98 -0.84
CA VAL A 51 -2.53 -8.96 -1.93
C VAL A 51 -1.06 -9.36 -2.14
N ASN A 52 -0.13 -8.39 -2.06
CA ASN A 52 1.31 -8.67 -2.13
C ASN A 52 1.74 -9.66 -1.04
N GLY A 53 1.34 -9.38 0.20
CA GLY A 53 1.74 -10.17 1.34
C GLY A 53 1.26 -11.60 1.27
N ILE A 54 0.00 -11.79 0.88
CA ILE A 54 -0.56 -13.11 0.62
C ILE A 54 0.21 -13.82 -0.50
N THR A 55 0.48 -13.13 -1.60
CA THR A 55 1.19 -13.71 -2.76
C THR A 55 2.60 -14.16 -2.40
N VAL A 56 3.32 -13.34 -1.62
CA VAL A 56 4.67 -13.66 -1.14
C VAL A 56 4.64 -14.84 -0.16
N GLU A 57 3.68 -14.88 0.77
CA GLU A 57 3.55 -16.01 1.70
C GLU A 57 3.28 -17.32 0.97
N TYR A 58 2.36 -17.33 0.01
CA TYR A 58 2.10 -18.50 -0.83
C TYR A 58 3.30 -18.90 -1.70
N SER A 59 4.19 -17.95 -2.05
CA SER A 59 5.41 -18.23 -2.79
C SER A 59 6.51 -18.87 -1.93
N LEU A 60 6.59 -18.50 -0.66
CA LEU A 60 7.63 -18.97 0.26
C LEU A 60 7.33 -20.36 0.81
N ASP A 61 6.07 -20.82 0.73
CA ASP A 61 5.71 -22.19 1.07
C ASP A 61 6.25 -23.17 0.00
N SER A 62 7.42 -23.76 0.33
CA SER A 62 8.33 -24.51 -0.56
C SER A 62 7.71 -25.71 -1.30
N LYS A 63 6.46 -26.10 -0.99
CA LYS A 63 5.77 -27.21 -1.66
C LYS A 63 5.26 -26.89 -3.08
N ASN A 64 5.27 -25.64 -3.54
CA ASN A 64 4.65 -25.23 -4.81
C ASN A 64 5.60 -24.51 -5.80
N VAL A 65 6.67 -25.19 -6.23
CA VAL A 65 7.63 -24.69 -7.25
C VAL A 65 6.97 -24.32 -8.60
N LYS A 66 5.72 -24.75 -8.85
CA LYS A 66 4.93 -24.39 -10.05
C LYS A 66 4.29 -22.98 -10.01
N ASN A 67 4.36 -22.23 -8.89
CA ASN A 67 3.61 -20.98 -8.72
C ASN A 67 4.29 -19.70 -9.22
N THR A 68 5.50 -19.76 -9.80
CA THR A 68 6.21 -18.56 -10.30
C THR A 68 5.38 -17.76 -11.31
N GLY A 69 4.62 -18.43 -12.17
CA GLY A 69 3.71 -17.76 -13.12
C GLY A 69 2.58 -16.99 -12.43
N ILE A 70 2.04 -17.51 -11.33
CA ILE A 70 0.94 -16.88 -10.57
C ILE A 70 1.44 -15.61 -9.87
N ILE A 71 2.67 -15.61 -9.38
CA ILE A 71 3.29 -14.43 -8.74
C ILE A 71 3.52 -13.31 -9.76
N VAL A 72 4.02 -13.66 -10.95
CA VAL A 72 4.24 -12.71 -12.04
C VAL A 72 2.90 -12.13 -12.50
N ILE A 73 1.91 -12.97 -12.79
CA ILE A 73 0.56 -12.55 -13.20
C ILE A 73 -0.09 -11.67 -12.12
N GLY A 74 0.00 -12.07 -10.85
CA GLY A 74 -0.53 -11.29 -9.72
C GLY A 74 0.17 -9.93 -9.55
N SER A 75 1.43 -9.81 -9.96
CA SER A 75 2.14 -8.53 -9.97
C SER A 75 1.67 -7.63 -11.12
N PHE A 76 1.48 -8.19 -12.32
CA PHE A 76 0.92 -7.45 -13.46
C PHE A 76 -0.51 -6.95 -13.18
N ILE A 77 -1.38 -7.79 -12.60
CA ILE A 77 -2.76 -7.42 -12.26
C ILE A 77 -2.79 -6.23 -11.29
N ARG A 78 -1.89 -6.19 -10.30
CA ARG A 78 -1.81 -5.07 -9.35
C ARG A 78 -1.37 -3.77 -10.02
N VAL A 79 -0.35 -3.84 -10.87
CA VAL A 79 0.11 -2.68 -11.65
C VAL A 79 -1.04 -2.16 -12.53
N LEU A 80 -1.73 -3.06 -13.24
CA LEU A 80 -2.90 -2.70 -14.05
C LEU A 80 -4.00 -2.05 -13.21
N LEU A 81 -4.32 -2.58 -12.03
CA LEU A 81 -5.32 -2.01 -11.12
C LEU A 81 -4.97 -0.57 -10.73
N VAL A 82 -3.73 -0.32 -10.28
CA VAL A 82 -3.28 1.02 -9.90
C VAL A 82 -3.33 1.99 -11.07
N SER A 83 -2.86 1.53 -12.24
CA SER A 83 -2.80 2.35 -13.44
C SER A 83 -4.18 2.67 -14.00
N VAL A 84 -5.11 1.72 -14.02
CA VAL A 84 -6.49 1.93 -14.50
C VAL A 84 -7.23 2.92 -13.59
N ILE A 85 -7.11 2.76 -12.27
CA ILE A 85 -7.72 3.69 -11.31
C ILE A 85 -7.11 5.09 -11.44
N GLY A 86 -5.78 5.20 -11.52
CA GLY A 86 -5.09 6.47 -11.73
C GLY A 86 -5.49 7.15 -13.04
N PHE A 87 -5.60 6.38 -14.13
CA PHE A 87 -6.02 6.89 -15.43
C PHE A 87 -7.46 7.41 -15.41
N ALA A 88 -8.38 6.67 -14.77
CA ALA A 88 -9.77 7.08 -14.63
C ALA A 88 -9.91 8.41 -13.85
N ILE A 89 -9.13 8.57 -12.78
CA ILE A 89 -9.09 9.80 -11.97
C ILE A 89 -8.50 10.97 -12.77
N GLY A 90 -7.47 10.69 -13.57
CA GLY A 90 -6.74 11.69 -14.36
C GLY A 90 -7.48 12.34 -15.49
N ARG A 91 -8.44 11.61 -16.07
CA ARG A 91 -9.23 12.12 -17.19
C ARG A 91 -10.00 13.38 -16.83
N HIS A 92 -10.31 13.59 -15.55
CA HIS A 92 -11.13 14.71 -15.09
C HIS A 92 -10.28 15.91 -14.66
N ASN A 93 -9.18 15.69 -13.95
CA ASN A 93 -8.27 16.73 -13.49
C ASN A 93 -6.90 16.13 -13.13
N MET A 94 -5.82 16.68 -13.69
CA MET A 94 -4.46 16.23 -13.44
C MET A 94 -4.05 16.36 -11.97
N PHE A 95 -4.58 17.35 -11.23
CA PHE A 95 -4.33 17.52 -9.80
C PHE A 95 -4.93 16.38 -8.95
N ASN A 96 -6.01 15.72 -9.42
CA ASN A 96 -6.59 14.57 -8.72
C ASN A 96 -5.67 13.35 -8.80
N ILE A 97 -4.96 13.15 -9.92
CA ILE A 97 -3.91 12.11 -10.02
C ILE A 97 -2.83 12.37 -8.98
N ILE A 98 -2.38 13.62 -8.85
CA ILE A 98 -1.27 13.95 -7.94
C ILE A 98 -1.65 13.55 -6.51
N ALA A 99 -2.86 13.91 -6.06
CA ALA A 99 -3.36 13.52 -4.74
C ALA A 99 -3.46 12.00 -4.58
N TYR A 100 -3.95 11.29 -5.60
CA TYR A 100 -4.01 9.83 -5.62
C TYR A 100 -2.62 9.19 -5.51
N ILE A 101 -1.65 9.62 -6.32
CA ILE A 101 -0.27 9.13 -6.27
C ILE A 101 0.33 9.40 -4.89
N PHE A 102 0.10 10.59 -4.33
CA PHE A 102 0.61 10.96 -3.02
C PHE A 102 0.06 10.05 -1.90
N GLY A 103 -1.23 9.73 -1.95
CA GLY A 103 -1.86 8.76 -1.02
C GLY A 103 -1.37 7.33 -1.25
N TYR A 104 -1.10 6.95 -2.49
CA TYR A 104 -0.51 5.65 -2.78
C TYR A 104 0.92 5.54 -2.23
N SER A 105 1.73 6.58 -2.42
CA SER A 105 3.12 6.64 -1.96
C SER A 105 3.26 6.75 -0.45
N SER A 106 2.27 7.25 0.29
CA SER A 106 2.38 7.35 1.75
C SER A 106 2.52 5.98 2.42
N GLN A 107 2.02 4.92 1.80
CA GLN A 107 2.24 3.55 2.29
C GLN A 107 3.72 3.17 2.32
N PHE A 108 4.51 3.67 1.37
CA PHE A 108 5.96 3.42 1.36
C PHE A 108 6.61 4.03 2.60
N ILE A 109 6.16 5.21 3.03
CA ILE A 109 6.65 5.86 4.26
C ILE A 109 6.34 4.98 5.47
N SER A 110 5.13 4.45 5.58
CA SER A 110 4.73 3.53 6.66
C SER A 110 5.59 2.27 6.69
N LEU A 111 5.91 1.72 5.52
CA LEU A 111 6.76 0.54 5.39
C LEU A 111 8.19 0.83 5.88
N VAL A 112 8.75 1.98 5.50
CA VAL A 112 10.08 2.43 5.95
C VAL A 112 10.09 2.65 7.46
N CYS A 113 9.09 3.36 8.01
CA CYS A 113 8.95 3.58 9.45
C CYS A 113 8.87 2.25 10.22
N TYR A 114 8.08 1.29 9.72
CA TYR A 114 8.00 -0.05 10.30
C TYR A 114 9.36 -0.76 10.28
N GLY A 115 10.06 -0.74 9.15
CA GLY A 115 11.36 -1.39 8.99
C GLY A 115 12.42 -0.83 9.95
N LEU A 116 12.47 0.50 10.11
CA LEU A 116 13.38 1.16 11.04
C LEU A 116 13.07 0.79 12.51
N ASN A 117 11.79 0.76 12.89
CA ASN A 117 11.40 0.39 14.26
C ASN A 117 11.67 -1.09 14.57
N ASN A 118 11.46 -1.98 13.60
CA ASN A 118 11.73 -3.40 13.76
C ASN A 118 13.23 -3.69 13.90
N LYS A 119 14.09 -2.96 13.17
CA LYS A 119 15.55 -3.04 13.31
C LYS A 119 16.02 -2.60 14.71
N ASN A 120 15.42 -1.56 15.28
CA ASN A 120 15.73 -1.13 16.65
C ASN A 120 15.23 -2.11 17.73
N SER A 121 14.22 -2.93 17.43
CA SER A 121 13.67 -3.91 18.38
C SER A 121 14.35 -5.28 18.33
N GLY A 122 15.05 -5.61 17.23
CA GLY A 122 15.81 -6.86 17.06
C GLY A 122 17.31 -6.72 17.36
N GLY A 123 17.76 -5.59 17.92
CA GLY A 123 19.13 -5.30 18.32
C GLY A 123 19.46 -5.65 19.78
N LYS A 124 18.81 -6.69 20.33
CA LYS A 124 19.18 -7.34 21.60
C LYS A 124 19.16 -8.84 21.42
#